data_AF-A0A6M2CSA9-F1
#
_entry.id   AF-A0A6M2CSA9-F1
#
_cell.length_a   1.000
_cell.length_b   1.000
_cell.length_c   1.000
_cell.angle_alpha   90.00
_cell.angle_beta   90.00
_cell.angle_gamma   90.00
#
_symmetry.space_group_name_H-M   'P 1'
#
loop_
_entity.id
_entity.type
_entity.pdbx_description
1 polymer ?
#
loop_
_entity_poly.entity_id
_entity_poly.type
_entity_poly.pdbx_seq_one_letter_code
_entity_poly.pdbx_strand_id
1 'polypeptide(L)'
;WPLRPGTAKCVWRHPPGDEIYRKGNISFFEVDGAKNKAYCQNLCLLAKLFLDHKTLYFDVEPFLFYVMTDADAEGCHIVGYFSKEKNSFLNYNVSCILTLPPYQRQGYGRMLIDFSYLLSKVEGKSGSPEKPLSDLGLISYRSYWKSVVLDYLRRFQGKGISIKDLSQETAISAYDIVSTLQSLGMLKYWKGRHLVLRNYVNTETPESSSSKVKKVRHDRTLDPECLRWKPYTMPNR
;
A
#
# COMPACT_ATOMS: atom_id res chain seq x y z
N TRP A 1 -7.28 -23.13 -24.23
CA TRP A 1 -8.42 -22.47 -24.91
C TRP A 1 -8.06 -21.01 -25.19
N PRO A 2 -7.72 -20.61 -26.42
CA PRO A 2 -7.33 -19.23 -26.67
C PRO A 2 -8.58 -18.35 -26.70
N LEU A 3 -8.65 -17.36 -25.80
CA LEU A 3 -9.63 -16.27 -25.82
C LEU A 3 -9.42 -15.44 -27.10
N ARG A 4 -10.01 -15.83 -28.24
CA ARG A 4 -9.86 -15.14 -29.53
C ARG A 4 -11.05 -14.29 -30.02
N PRO A 5 -12.31 -14.43 -29.53
CA PRO A 5 -13.38 -13.52 -29.97
C PRO A 5 -13.41 -12.19 -29.20
N GLY A 6 -13.04 -12.18 -27.91
CA GLY A 6 -13.18 -11.01 -27.04
C GLY A 6 -12.07 -9.97 -27.19
N THR A 7 -10.84 -10.41 -27.48
CA THR A 7 -9.66 -9.52 -27.62
C THR A 7 -9.74 -8.61 -28.85
N ALA A 8 -10.34 -9.08 -29.95
CA ALA A 8 -10.52 -8.27 -31.16
C ALA A 8 -11.61 -7.18 -31.02
N LYS A 9 -12.54 -7.32 -30.06
CA LYS A 9 -13.63 -6.34 -29.82
C LYS A 9 -13.41 -5.47 -28.59
N CYS A 10 -12.53 -5.87 -27.67
CA CYS A 10 -12.24 -5.10 -26.48
C CYS A 10 -11.42 -3.86 -26.84
N VAL A 11 -11.98 -2.68 -26.58
CA VAL A 11 -11.31 -1.38 -26.81
C VAL A 11 -10.45 -0.93 -25.63
N TRP A 12 -10.60 -1.57 -24.46
CA TRP A 12 -9.89 -1.19 -23.25
C TRP A 12 -8.42 -1.59 -23.32
N ARG A 13 -7.54 -0.65 -22.96
CA ARG A 13 -6.08 -0.82 -22.87
C ARG A 13 -5.51 -0.39 -21.52
N HIS A 14 -6.38 -0.05 -20.57
CA HIS A 14 -6.03 0.33 -19.20
C HIS A 14 -7.25 0.14 -18.29
N PRO A 15 -7.09 0.15 -16.95
CA PRO A 15 -8.21 0.20 -16.02
C PRO A 15 -9.13 1.42 -16.30
N PRO A 16 -10.44 1.32 -16.05
CA PRO A 16 -11.31 2.50 -16.07
C PRO A 16 -10.96 3.43 -14.90
N GLY A 17 -11.66 4.56 -14.78
CA GLY A 17 -11.41 5.54 -13.72
C GLY A 17 -10.29 6.50 -14.04
N ASP A 18 -9.77 7.16 -13.01
CA ASP A 18 -8.83 8.27 -13.16
C ASP A 18 -7.39 7.78 -12.92
N GLU A 19 -6.47 8.14 -13.81
CA GLU A 19 -5.04 7.93 -13.58
C GLU A 19 -4.53 8.99 -12.59
N ILE A 20 -4.25 8.57 -11.36
CA ILE A 20 -3.90 9.49 -10.26
C ILE A 20 -2.40 9.52 -9.96
N TYR A 21 -1.62 8.63 -10.57
CA TYR A 21 -0.17 8.59 -10.44
C TYR A 21 0.45 8.00 -11.70
N ARG A 22 1.55 8.59 -12.17
CA ARG A 22 2.37 8.09 -13.28
C ARG A 22 3.84 8.41 -13.05
N LYS A 23 4.70 7.39 -13.06
CA LYS A 23 6.16 7.53 -13.09
C LYS A 23 6.76 6.48 -14.04
N GLY A 24 7.25 6.93 -15.19
CA GLY A 24 7.70 6.04 -16.25
C GLY A 24 6.57 5.13 -16.74
N ASN A 25 6.78 3.82 -16.68
CA ASN A 25 5.80 2.79 -17.03
C ASN A 25 4.81 2.46 -15.90
N ILE A 26 5.06 2.88 -14.66
CA ILE A 26 4.20 2.54 -13.52
C ILE A 26 3.10 3.57 -13.34
N SER A 27 1.87 3.09 -13.21
CA SER A 27 0.68 3.94 -13.01
C SER A 27 -0.25 3.39 -11.95
N PHE A 28 -0.96 4.28 -11.24
CA PHE A 28 -2.10 3.91 -10.40
C PHE A 28 -3.37 4.56 -10.91
N PHE A 29 -4.41 3.75 -11.06
CA PHE A 29 -5.77 4.18 -11.39
C PHE A 29 -6.65 4.13 -10.16
N GLU A 30 -7.38 5.20 -9.87
CA GLU A 30 -8.47 5.21 -8.90
C GLU A 30 -9.78 4.84 -9.59
N VAL A 31 -10.36 3.73 -9.16
CA VAL A 31 -11.61 3.20 -9.73
C VAL A 31 -12.68 3.19 -8.65
N ASP A 32 -13.71 3.99 -8.85
CA ASP A 32 -14.88 4.02 -7.98
C ASP A 32 -15.77 2.79 -8.26
N GLY A 33 -15.99 1.95 -7.23
CA GLY A 33 -16.85 0.77 -7.33
C GLY A 33 -18.32 1.07 -7.64
N ALA A 34 -18.82 2.25 -7.30
CA ALA A 34 -20.17 2.68 -7.65
C ALA A 34 -20.29 3.08 -9.13
N LYS A 35 -19.24 3.67 -9.70
CA LYS A 35 -19.23 4.10 -11.11
C LYS A 35 -18.88 2.95 -12.06
N ASN A 36 -17.97 2.06 -11.65
CA ASN A 36 -17.44 0.98 -12.49
C ASN A 36 -17.73 -0.41 -11.90
N LYS A 37 -18.99 -0.64 -11.50
CA LYS A 37 -19.42 -1.83 -10.76
C LYS A 37 -18.96 -3.16 -11.38
N ALA A 38 -19.19 -3.36 -12.67
CA ALA A 38 -18.81 -4.61 -13.36
C ALA A 38 -17.29 -4.86 -13.35
N TYR A 39 -16.48 -3.82 -13.55
CA TYR A 39 -15.02 -3.95 -13.48
C TYR A 39 -14.56 -4.33 -12.07
N CYS A 40 -15.07 -3.63 -11.05
CA CYS A 40 -14.69 -3.87 -9.66
C CYS A 40 -15.17 -5.25 -9.16
N GLN A 41 -16.33 -5.74 -9.58
CA GLN A 41 -16.79 -7.09 -9.30
C GLN A 41 -15.88 -8.14 -9.94
N ASN A 42 -15.51 -7.98 -11.20
CA ASN A 42 -14.56 -8.88 -11.88
C ASN A 42 -13.19 -8.89 -11.19
N LEU A 43 -12.71 -7.71 -10.78
CA LEU A 43 -11.46 -7.59 -10.01
C LEU A 43 -11.56 -8.30 -8.65
N CYS A 44 -12.69 -8.17 -7.95
CA CYS A 44 -12.92 -8.88 -6.69
C CYS A 44 -12.98 -10.40 -6.87
N LEU A 45 -13.63 -10.89 -7.93
CA LEU A 45 -13.69 -12.31 -8.26
C LEU A 45 -12.30 -12.86 -8.59
N LEU A 46 -11.51 -12.14 -9.40
CA LEU A 46 -10.11 -12.48 -9.66
C LEU A 46 -9.31 -12.53 -8.36
N ALA A 47 -9.48 -11.56 -7.48
CA ALA A 47 -8.75 -11.48 -6.22
C ALA A 47 -9.12 -12.61 -5.26
N LYS A 48 -10.38 -13.05 -5.24
CA LYS A 48 -10.88 -14.14 -4.39
C LYS A 48 -10.18 -15.47 -4.64
N LEU A 49 -9.64 -15.67 -5.84
CA LEU A 49 -8.82 -16.84 -6.20
C LEU A 49 -7.49 -16.90 -5.42
N PHE A 50 -7.02 -15.76 -4.90
CA PHE A 50 -5.73 -15.62 -4.23
C PHE A 50 -5.83 -15.10 -2.79
N LEU A 51 -7.04 -14.70 -2.35
CA LEU A 51 -7.32 -14.16 -1.02
C LEU A 51 -8.39 -15.01 -0.33
N ASP A 52 -7.97 -15.79 0.68
CA ASP A 52 -8.86 -16.68 1.41
C ASP A 52 -9.90 -15.93 2.25
N HIS A 53 -9.50 -14.81 2.86
CA HIS A 53 -10.34 -14.03 3.76
C HIS A 53 -11.18 -12.94 3.08
N LYS A 54 -11.19 -12.87 1.74
CA LYS A 54 -12.02 -11.90 1.02
C LYS A 54 -13.49 -12.35 1.01
N THR A 55 -14.35 -11.60 1.71
CA THR A 55 -15.77 -11.92 1.88
C THR A 55 -16.69 -11.14 0.95
N LEU A 56 -16.35 -9.89 0.63
CA LEU A 56 -17.16 -9.00 -0.23
C LEU A 56 -16.62 -8.98 -1.66
N TYR A 57 -17.48 -9.36 -2.61
CA TYR A 57 -17.15 -9.37 -4.04
C TYR A 57 -18.26 -8.85 -4.96
N PHE A 58 -19.51 -8.69 -4.48
CA PHE A 58 -20.60 -8.09 -5.24
C PHE A 58 -20.95 -6.66 -4.82
N ASP A 59 -20.90 -6.38 -3.52
CA ASP A 59 -21.15 -5.05 -2.94
C ASP A 59 -19.86 -4.22 -2.98
N VAL A 60 -19.58 -3.62 -4.13
CA VAL A 60 -18.33 -2.89 -4.42
C VAL A 60 -18.50 -1.37 -4.31
N GLU A 61 -19.72 -0.87 -4.28
CA GLU A 61 -20.09 0.55 -4.23
C GLU A 61 -19.49 1.33 -3.05
N PRO A 62 -19.32 0.73 -1.85
CA PRO A 62 -18.68 1.40 -0.72
C PRO A 62 -17.15 1.58 -0.87
N PHE A 63 -16.53 1.01 -1.90
CA PHE A 63 -15.08 0.92 -2.03
C PHE A 63 -14.54 1.75 -3.20
N LEU A 64 -13.33 2.28 -2.99
CA LEU A 64 -12.42 2.72 -4.03
C LEU A 64 -11.38 1.62 -4.27
N PHE A 65 -10.97 1.45 -5.52
CA PHE A 65 -9.96 0.50 -5.94
C PHE A 65 -8.78 1.24 -6.55
N TYR A 66 -7.59 0.99 -6.03
CA TYR A 66 -6.34 1.59 -6.51
C TYR A 66 -5.56 0.52 -7.28
N VAL A 67 -5.66 0.58 -8.61
CA VAL A 67 -5.15 -0.45 -9.51
C VAL A 67 -3.78 -0.03 -10.04
N MET A 68 -2.75 -0.77 -9.67
CA MET A 68 -1.39 -0.56 -10.15
C MET A 68 -1.19 -1.29 -11.48
N THR A 69 -0.58 -0.60 -12.42
CA THR A 69 -0.29 -1.11 -13.76
C THR A 69 1.16 -0.90 -14.16
N ASP A 70 1.62 -1.73 -15.08
CA ASP A 70 2.90 -1.60 -15.79
C ASP A 70 2.59 -1.44 -17.28
N ALA A 71 3.01 -0.31 -17.86
CA ALA A 71 2.66 0.08 -19.21
C ALA A 71 3.74 -0.34 -20.23
N ASP A 72 3.28 -0.85 -21.37
CA ASP A 72 4.10 -1.09 -22.56
C ASP A 72 3.44 -0.50 -23.83
N ALA A 73 3.91 -0.91 -25.01
CA ALA A 73 3.36 -0.45 -26.29
C ALA A 73 1.92 -0.91 -26.55
N GLU A 74 1.44 -1.96 -25.88
CA GLU A 74 0.09 -2.52 -26.04
C GLU A 74 -0.91 -1.91 -25.05
N GLY A 75 -0.47 -1.49 -23.86
CA GLY A 75 -1.33 -0.84 -22.88
C GLY A 75 -0.81 -0.89 -21.45
N CYS A 76 -1.69 -0.62 -20.49
CA CYS A 76 -1.43 -0.67 -19.05
C CYS A 76 -1.88 -2.02 -18.49
N HIS A 77 -0.92 -2.89 -18.17
CA HIS A 77 -1.19 -4.24 -17.68
C HIS A 77 -1.32 -4.25 -16.16
N ILE A 78 -2.38 -4.86 -15.64
CA ILE A 78 -2.59 -4.94 -14.20
C ILE A 78 -1.49 -5.75 -13.52
N VAL A 79 -0.90 -5.18 -12.48
CA VAL A 79 0.13 -5.81 -11.64
C VAL A 79 -0.46 -6.26 -10.30
N GLY A 80 -1.33 -5.42 -9.75
CA GLY A 80 -1.95 -5.64 -8.46
C GLY A 80 -2.87 -4.47 -8.12
N TYR A 81 -3.56 -4.57 -6.98
CA TYR A 81 -4.42 -3.51 -6.51
C TYR A 81 -4.54 -3.53 -4.99
N PHE A 82 -5.06 -2.46 -4.43
CA PHE A 82 -5.72 -2.52 -3.13
C PHE A 82 -7.07 -1.83 -3.17
N SER A 83 -8.01 -2.27 -2.33
CA SER A 83 -9.29 -1.58 -2.11
C SER A 83 -9.27 -0.82 -0.79
N LYS A 84 -10.05 0.26 -0.73
CA LYS A 84 -10.21 1.12 0.45
C LYS A 84 -11.68 1.51 0.58
N GLU A 85 -12.25 1.37 1.77
CA GLU A 85 -13.59 1.91 2.03
C GLU A 85 -13.60 3.43 1.88
N LYS A 86 -14.65 3.96 1.24
CA LYS A 86 -14.88 5.41 1.15
C LYS A 86 -15.05 6.05 2.53
N ASN A 87 -15.60 5.30 3.48
CA ASN A 87 -15.79 5.74 4.85
C ASN A 87 -15.48 4.59 5.84
N SER A 88 -14.21 4.47 6.25
CA SER A 88 -13.80 3.47 7.24
C SER A 88 -13.90 4.00 8.67
N PHE A 89 -14.79 3.42 9.48
CA PHE A 89 -14.94 3.77 10.90
C PHE A 89 -13.67 3.51 11.73
N LEU A 90 -12.89 2.49 11.34
CA LEU A 90 -11.67 2.09 12.02
C LEU A 90 -10.40 2.73 11.43
N ASN A 91 -10.57 3.67 10.48
CA ASN A 91 -9.48 4.30 9.73
C ASN A 91 -8.56 3.28 9.02
N TYR A 92 -9.14 2.21 8.48
CA TYR A 92 -8.39 1.32 7.61
C TYR A 92 -8.10 2.02 6.29
N ASN A 93 -6.83 2.07 5.91
CA ASN A 93 -6.41 2.64 4.62
C ASN A 93 -6.33 1.59 3.50
N VAL A 94 -6.48 0.32 3.87
CA VAL A 94 -6.53 -0.84 2.97
C VAL A 94 -7.53 -1.86 3.52
N SER A 95 -8.47 -2.31 2.70
CA SER A 95 -9.39 -3.41 3.00
C SER A 95 -8.90 -4.74 2.42
N CYS A 96 -8.46 -4.74 1.16
CA CYS A 96 -7.83 -5.88 0.51
C CYS A 96 -6.62 -5.39 -0.29
N ILE A 97 -5.56 -6.19 -0.35
CA ILE A 97 -4.37 -5.89 -1.15
C ILE A 97 -3.89 -7.16 -1.82
N LEU A 98 -3.58 -7.07 -3.12
CA LEU A 98 -3.10 -8.20 -3.91
C LEU A 98 -2.04 -7.75 -4.91
N THR A 99 -0.93 -8.46 -4.95
CA THR A 99 -0.04 -8.50 -6.11
C THR A 99 -0.29 -9.81 -6.84
N LEU A 100 -0.57 -9.75 -8.14
CA LEU A 100 -0.84 -10.95 -8.92
C LEU A 100 0.38 -11.88 -8.92
N PRO A 101 0.19 -13.22 -8.93
CA PRO A 101 1.28 -14.19 -8.76
C PRO A 101 2.53 -13.95 -9.64
N PRO A 102 2.42 -13.62 -10.95
CA PRO A 102 3.60 -13.39 -11.79
C PRO A 102 4.48 -12.21 -11.34
N TYR A 103 3.92 -11.28 -10.56
CA TYR A 103 4.57 -10.05 -10.12
C TYR A 103 4.99 -10.06 -8.64
N GLN A 104 4.75 -11.16 -7.93
CA GLN A 104 5.12 -11.27 -6.52
C GLN A 104 6.63 -11.30 -6.32
N ARG A 105 7.08 -10.86 -5.13
CA ARG A 105 8.51 -10.80 -4.72
C ARG A 105 9.42 -9.91 -5.59
N GLN A 106 8.85 -9.11 -6.48
CA GLN A 106 9.63 -8.18 -7.29
C GLN A 106 9.68 -6.75 -6.71
N GLY A 107 8.87 -6.44 -5.68
CA GLY A 107 8.81 -5.12 -5.04
C GLY A 107 7.47 -4.39 -5.22
N TYR A 108 6.62 -4.87 -6.13
CA TYR A 108 5.28 -4.32 -6.38
C TYR A 108 4.37 -4.33 -5.14
N GLY A 109 4.39 -5.40 -4.35
CA GLY A 109 3.65 -5.43 -3.08
C GLY A 109 4.07 -4.33 -2.11
N ARG A 110 5.36 -3.99 -2.07
CA ARG A 110 5.86 -2.87 -1.26
C ARG A 110 5.38 -1.53 -1.81
N MET A 111 5.35 -1.36 -3.14
CA MET A 111 4.82 -0.14 -3.77
C MET A 111 3.33 0.05 -3.48
N LEU A 112 2.52 -1.01 -3.53
CA LEU A 112 1.09 -0.93 -3.17
C LEU A 112 0.91 -0.47 -1.71
N ILE A 113 1.69 -1.03 -0.78
CA ILE A 113 1.66 -0.63 0.63
C ILE A 113 2.08 0.84 0.78
N ASP A 114 3.21 1.22 0.17
CA ASP A 114 3.74 2.60 0.21
C ASP A 114 2.73 3.61 -0.37
N PHE A 115 2.05 3.25 -1.45
CA PHE A 115 1.02 4.07 -2.08
C PHE A 115 -0.18 4.27 -1.14
N SER A 116 -0.63 3.22 -0.45
CA SER A 116 -1.72 3.35 0.53
C SER A 116 -1.39 4.34 1.66
N TYR A 117 -0.14 4.38 2.12
CA TYR A 117 0.31 5.34 3.12
C TYR A 117 0.55 6.74 2.54
N LEU A 118 0.98 6.85 1.28
CA LEU A 118 1.06 8.13 0.58
C LEU A 118 -0.32 8.82 0.53
N LEU A 119 -1.37 8.08 0.21
CA LEU A 119 -2.74 8.60 0.26
C LEU A 119 -3.13 9.05 1.67
N SER A 120 -2.86 8.23 2.69
CA SER A 120 -3.14 8.59 4.09
C SER A 120 -2.42 9.87 4.54
N LYS A 121 -1.18 10.08 4.08
CA LYS A 121 -0.43 11.34 4.34
C LYS A 121 -1.12 12.55 3.72
N VAL A 122 -1.58 12.44 2.47
CA VAL A 122 -2.32 13.51 1.79
C VAL A 122 -3.67 13.80 2.48
N GLU A 123 -4.31 12.78 3.04
CA GLU A 123 -5.53 12.93 3.85
C GLU A 123 -5.27 13.52 5.25
N GLY A 124 -4.02 13.62 5.69
CA GLY A 124 -3.67 14.02 7.06
C GLY A 124 -4.11 13.00 8.12
N LYS A 125 -4.20 11.71 7.76
CA LYS A 125 -4.67 10.63 8.62
C LYS A 125 -3.60 9.57 8.82
N SER A 126 -3.65 8.86 9.95
CA SER A 126 -2.94 7.60 10.14
C SER A 126 -3.83 6.43 9.74
N GLY A 127 -3.25 5.38 9.15
CA GLY A 127 -3.97 4.19 8.73
C GLY A 127 -3.30 2.88 9.12
N SER A 128 -4.07 1.81 9.04
CA SER A 128 -3.65 0.41 9.20
C SER A 128 -4.40 -0.44 8.15
N PRO A 129 -3.87 -1.58 7.70
CA PRO A 129 -4.67 -2.52 6.93
C PRO A 129 -5.76 -3.18 7.79
N GLU A 130 -6.88 -3.51 7.15
CA GLU A 130 -7.93 -4.33 7.74
C GLU A 130 -7.39 -5.71 8.16
N LYS A 131 -7.96 -6.25 9.25
CA LYS A 131 -7.57 -7.53 9.85
C LYS A 131 -8.69 -8.56 9.65
N PRO A 132 -8.36 -9.86 9.46
CA PRO A 132 -7.02 -10.44 9.45
C PRO A 132 -6.27 -10.23 8.12
N LEU A 133 -4.95 -10.05 8.21
CA LEU A 133 -4.06 -10.09 7.05
C LEU A 133 -3.77 -11.55 6.65
N SER A 134 -3.52 -11.80 5.36
CA SER A 134 -2.91 -13.06 4.92
C SER A 134 -1.47 -13.18 5.43
N ASP A 135 -0.92 -14.40 5.47
CA ASP A 135 0.47 -14.64 5.91
C ASP A 135 1.49 -13.79 5.12
N LEU A 136 1.33 -13.76 3.79
CA LEU A 136 2.18 -12.94 2.91
C LEU A 136 1.96 -11.44 3.17
N GLY A 137 0.72 -11.03 3.44
CA GLY A 137 0.38 -9.66 3.82
C GLY A 137 1.08 -9.26 5.12
N LEU A 138 1.00 -10.09 6.17
CA LEU A 138 1.61 -9.84 7.47
C LEU A 138 3.14 -9.69 7.37
N ILE A 139 3.81 -10.57 6.62
CA ILE A 139 5.26 -10.49 6.38
C ILE A 139 5.60 -9.18 5.64
N SER A 140 4.82 -8.82 4.63
CA SER A 140 5.06 -7.63 3.81
C SER A 140 4.89 -6.34 4.62
N TYR A 141 3.82 -6.22 5.41
CA TYR A 141 3.58 -5.06 6.27
C TYR A 141 4.62 -4.94 7.38
N ARG A 142 4.99 -6.03 8.07
CA ARG A 142 6.04 -6.01 9.09
C ARG A 142 7.38 -5.55 8.52
N SER A 143 7.76 -6.05 7.34
CA SER A 143 8.97 -5.62 6.63
C SER A 143 8.92 -4.14 6.25
N TYR A 144 7.78 -3.67 5.72
CA TYR A 144 7.57 -2.28 5.37
C TYR A 144 7.65 -1.36 6.61
N TRP A 145 6.91 -1.65 7.68
CA TRP A 145 6.94 -0.85 8.91
C TRP A 145 8.31 -0.81 9.55
N LYS A 146 9.01 -1.96 9.65
CA LYS A 146 10.40 -2.01 10.11
C LYS A 146 11.28 -1.05 9.31
N SER A 147 11.20 -1.12 7.98
CA SER A 147 11.98 -0.26 7.08
C SER A 147 11.69 1.23 7.31
N VAL A 148 10.42 1.63 7.41
CA VAL A 148 10.02 3.03 7.56
C VAL A 148 10.38 3.57 8.95
N VAL A 149 10.12 2.80 10.01
CA VAL A 149 10.44 3.18 11.38
C VAL A 149 11.95 3.34 11.56
N LEU A 150 12.75 2.38 11.10
CA LEU A 150 14.21 2.49 11.21
C LEU A 150 14.76 3.68 10.40
N ASP A 151 14.17 3.98 9.24
CA ASP A 151 14.58 5.12 8.42
C ASP A 151 14.29 6.46 9.10
N TYR A 152 13.11 6.61 9.70
CA TYR A 152 12.78 7.77 10.52
C TYR A 152 13.77 7.91 11.69
N LEU A 153 14.04 6.83 12.41
CA LEU A 153 14.92 6.84 13.57
C LEU A 153 16.37 7.22 13.20
N ARG A 154 16.84 6.84 12.00
CA ARG A 154 18.15 7.25 11.46
C ARG A 154 18.23 8.74 11.18
N ARG A 155 17.14 9.35 10.68
CA ARG A 155 17.09 10.78 10.32
C ARG A 155 16.83 11.68 11.53
N PHE A 156 16.20 11.16 12.58
CA PHE A 156 15.75 11.94 13.73
C PHE A 156 16.90 12.44 14.64
N GLN A 157 17.05 13.76 14.73
CA GLN A 157 18.12 14.42 15.52
C GLN A 157 17.68 14.87 16.92
N GLY A 158 16.38 14.75 17.27
CA GLY A 158 15.86 15.22 18.56
C GLY A 158 16.30 14.37 19.76
N LYS A 159 16.06 14.85 20.98
CA LYS A 159 16.43 14.15 22.24
C LYS A 159 15.47 13.03 22.65
N GLY A 160 14.22 13.05 22.20
CA GLY A 160 13.21 12.04 22.54
C GLY A 160 12.28 11.79 21.35
N ILE A 161 11.88 10.54 21.16
CA ILE A 161 10.98 10.14 20.06
C ILE A 161 9.56 10.03 20.62
N SER A 162 8.65 10.79 20.03
CA SER A 162 7.21 10.70 20.26
C SER A 162 6.60 9.72 19.27
N ILE A 163 5.86 8.72 19.76
CA ILE A 163 5.10 7.78 18.91
C ILE A 163 4.05 8.53 18.09
N LYS A 164 3.48 9.61 18.66
CA LYS A 164 2.51 10.46 17.99
C LYS A 164 3.12 11.15 16.77
N ASP A 165 4.30 11.74 16.92
CA ASP A 165 4.98 12.49 15.86
C ASP A 165 5.42 11.53 14.74
N LEU A 166 5.95 10.37 15.12
CA LEU A 166 6.29 9.30 14.18
C LEU A 166 5.05 8.80 13.39
N SER A 167 3.91 8.68 14.07
CA SER A 167 2.64 8.31 13.43
C SER A 167 2.14 9.37 12.46
N GLN A 168 2.27 10.65 12.83
CA GLN A 168 1.89 11.78 11.98
C GLN A 168 2.78 11.88 10.73
N GLU A 169 4.10 11.69 10.86
CA GLU A 169 5.02 11.79 9.72
C GLU A 169 4.91 10.59 8.77
N THR A 170 4.72 9.38 9.31
CA THR A 170 4.69 8.16 8.49
C THR A 170 3.30 7.75 8.04
N ALA A 171 2.24 8.33 8.62
CA ALA A 171 0.85 7.89 8.52
C ALA A 171 0.58 6.45 8.98
N ILE A 172 1.55 5.79 9.64
CA ILE A 172 1.36 4.47 10.24
C ILE A 172 0.65 4.65 11.58
N SER A 173 -0.32 3.78 11.89
CA SER A 173 -1.00 3.81 13.18
C SER A 173 -0.01 3.70 14.36
N ALA A 174 -0.30 4.40 15.46
CA ALA A 174 0.52 4.33 16.67
C ALA A 174 0.65 2.88 17.20
N TYR A 175 -0.41 2.08 17.05
CA TYR A 175 -0.40 0.66 17.43
C TYR A 175 0.63 -0.13 16.62
N ASP A 176 0.65 0.01 15.29
CA ASP A 176 1.57 -0.72 14.42
C ASP A 176 3.03 -0.27 14.65
N ILE A 177 3.25 1.02 14.94
CA ILE A 177 4.55 1.54 15.35
C ILE A 177 5.01 0.89 16.67
N VAL A 178 4.16 0.88 17.69
CA VAL A 178 4.48 0.26 18.99
C VAL A 178 4.80 -1.22 18.82
N SER A 179 3.96 -1.95 18.08
CA SER A 179 4.17 -3.37 17.78
C SER A 179 5.50 -3.59 17.05
N THR A 180 5.83 -2.74 16.08
CA THR A 180 7.11 -2.79 15.35
C THR A 180 8.29 -2.56 16.28
N LEU A 181 8.27 -1.51 17.10
CA LEU A 181 9.34 -1.21 18.05
C LEU A 181 9.52 -2.31 19.11
N GLN A 182 8.42 -2.92 19.57
CA GLN A 182 8.45 -4.08 20.47
C GLN A 182 9.12 -5.28 19.79
N SER A 183 8.76 -5.59 18.54
CA SER A 183 9.36 -6.70 17.78
C SER A 183 10.86 -6.51 17.52
N LEU A 184 11.33 -5.26 17.49
CA LEU A 184 12.75 -4.91 17.35
C LEU A 184 13.49 -4.85 18.70
N GLY A 185 12.82 -5.07 19.83
CA GLY A 185 13.42 -4.89 21.16
C GLY A 185 13.79 -3.43 21.49
N MET A 186 13.22 -2.48 20.75
CA MET A 186 13.56 -1.05 20.83
C MET A 186 12.62 -0.26 21.74
N LEU A 187 11.57 -0.88 22.29
CA LEU A 187 10.63 -0.23 23.20
C LEU A 187 10.84 -0.72 24.63
N LYS A 188 11.15 0.20 25.55
CA LYS A 188 11.17 -0.05 27.00
C LYS A 188 10.09 0.75 27.71
N TYR A 189 9.57 0.21 28.80
CA TYR A 189 8.67 0.94 29.70
C TYR A 189 9.43 1.35 30.96
N TRP A 190 9.43 2.64 31.28
CA TRP A 190 10.13 3.17 32.45
C TRP A 190 9.35 4.32 33.07
N LYS A 191 9.04 4.21 34.37
CA LYS A 191 8.30 5.23 35.15
C LYS A 191 7.03 5.75 34.45
N GLY A 192 6.22 4.84 33.89
CA GLY A 192 4.98 5.24 33.22
C GLY A 192 5.14 5.71 31.77
N ARG A 193 6.35 5.66 31.20
CA ARG A 193 6.64 6.18 29.85
C ARG A 193 7.28 5.12 28.96
N HIS A 194 6.90 5.13 27.68
CA HIS A 194 7.60 4.36 26.65
C HIS A 194 8.86 5.11 26.22
N LEU A 195 10.01 4.43 26.29
CA LEU A 195 11.31 4.91 25.85
C LEU A 195 11.73 4.12 24.60
N VAL A 196 12.10 4.84 23.54
CA VAL A 196 12.63 4.25 22.31
C VAL A 196 14.16 4.22 22.35
N LEU A 197 14.75 3.02 22.28
CA LEU A 197 16.19 2.82 22.30
C LEU A 197 16.78 2.95 20.89
N ARG A 198 17.76 3.83 20.70
CA ARG A 198 18.42 4.05 19.39
C ARG A 198 19.63 3.17 19.11
N ASN A 199 20.17 2.50 20.12
CA ASN A 199 21.48 1.83 20.00
C ASN A 199 21.51 0.72 18.94
N TYR A 200 20.35 0.20 18.52
CA TYR A 200 20.20 -0.83 17.48
C TYR A 200 19.97 -0.29 16.07
N VAL A 201 19.86 1.03 15.89
CA VAL A 201 19.57 1.65 14.60
C VAL A 201 20.75 1.55 13.62
N ASN A 202 21.98 1.51 14.13
CA ASN A 202 23.21 1.50 13.33
C ASN A 202 23.75 0.09 13.03
N THR A 203 23.24 -0.95 13.68
CA THR A 203 23.74 -2.33 13.52
C THR A 203 23.10 -3.09 12.35
N GLU A 204 21.94 -2.63 11.87
CA GLU A 204 21.31 -3.17 10.66
C GLU A 204 21.55 -2.23 9.46
N THR A 205 22.76 -2.26 8.91
CA THR A 205 23.02 -1.64 7.61
C THR A 205 22.23 -2.36 6.52
N PRO A 206 21.54 -1.64 5.61
CA PRO A 206 20.93 -2.24 4.41
C PRO A 206 21.97 -2.66 3.35
N GLU A 207 23.23 -2.87 3.75
CA GLU A 207 24.36 -3.07 2.82
C GLU A 207 24.52 -4.51 2.32
N SER A 208 23.84 -5.50 2.90
CA SER A 208 23.92 -6.91 2.47
C SER A 208 23.10 -7.26 1.22
N SER A 209 22.48 -6.28 0.56
CA SER A 209 21.67 -6.53 -0.65
C SER A 209 22.53 -6.45 -1.92
N SER A 210 22.50 -7.50 -2.75
CA SER A 210 23.21 -7.56 -4.04
C SER A 210 22.84 -6.37 -4.96
N SER A 211 23.74 -6.01 -5.88
CA SER A 211 23.58 -4.88 -6.82
C SER A 211 22.26 -4.91 -7.62
N LYS A 212 21.78 -6.10 -7.97
CA LYS A 212 20.48 -6.30 -8.63
C LYS A 212 19.29 -5.92 -7.74
N VAL A 213 19.34 -6.26 -6.44
CA VAL A 213 18.27 -5.93 -5.47
C VAL A 213 18.25 -4.42 -5.18
N LYS A 214 19.41 -3.77 -5.13
CA LYS A 214 19.50 -2.31 -4.98
C LYS A 214 18.89 -1.57 -6.18
N LYS A 215 19.16 -2.02 -7.41
CA LYS A 215 18.58 -1.44 -8.64
C LYS A 215 17.06 -1.61 -8.70
N VAL A 216 16.56 -2.82 -8.45
CA VAL A 216 15.11 -3.10 -8.41
C VAL A 216 14.40 -2.27 -7.34
N ARG A 217 15.02 -2.06 -6.17
CA ARG A 217 14.47 -1.18 -5.13
C ARG A 217 14.44 0.28 -5.57
N HIS A 218 15.49 0.77 -6.21
CA HIS A 218 15.58 2.15 -6.67
C HIS A 218 14.48 2.47 -7.70
N ASP A 219 14.30 1.61 -8.70
CA ASP A 219 13.28 1.81 -9.76
C ASP A 219 11.84 1.68 -9.25
N ARG A 220 11.65 1.08 -8.06
CA ARG A 220 10.34 0.80 -7.46
C ARG A 220 10.06 1.66 -6.22
N THR A 221 10.56 2.89 -6.26
CA THR A 221 10.31 3.91 -5.24
C THR A 221 9.27 4.90 -5.77
N LEU A 222 8.20 5.11 -4.99
CA LEU A 222 7.19 6.10 -5.33
C LEU A 222 7.76 7.52 -5.25
N ASP A 223 7.32 8.37 -6.16
CA ASP A 223 7.63 9.79 -6.15
C ASP A 223 6.36 10.57 -5.78
N PRO A 224 6.28 11.20 -4.60
CA PRO A 224 5.13 12.00 -4.21
C PRO A 224 4.77 13.11 -5.22
N GLU A 225 5.74 13.63 -5.98
CA GLU A 225 5.51 14.68 -6.98
C GLU A 225 4.77 14.16 -8.22
N CYS A 226 4.77 12.85 -8.46
CA CYS A 226 4.02 12.20 -9.53
C CYS A 226 2.55 11.93 -9.16
N LEU A 227 2.13 12.19 -7.92
CA LEU A 227 0.75 12.04 -7.49
C LEU A 227 -0.10 13.24 -7.94
N ARG A 228 -1.23 12.96 -8.59
CA ARG A 228 -2.26 13.91 -9.00
C ARG A 228 -3.60 13.44 -8.45
N TRP A 229 -3.77 13.64 -7.15
CA TRP A 229 -4.90 13.10 -6.40
C TRP A 229 -5.43 14.09 -5.38
N LYS A 230 -6.73 14.00 -5.10
CA LYS A 230 -7.40 14.71 -4.01
C LYS A 230 -8.25 13.73 -3.22
N PRO A 231 -8.36 13.88 -1.89
CA PRO A 231 -9.19 13.02 -1.07
C PRO A 231 -10.63 12.95 -1.57
N TYR A 232 -11.19 11.73 -1.53
CA TYR A 232 -12.60 11.51 -1.85
C TYR A 232 -13.50 12.32 -0.92
N THR A 233 -14.32 13.19 -1.50
CA THR A 233 -15.36 13.94 -0.80
C THR A 233 -16.71 13.28 -1.07
N MET A 234 -17.44 12.95 -0.01
CA MET A 234 -18.83 12.51 -0.16
C MET A 234 -19.62 13.62 -0.85
N PRO A 235 -20.46 13.29 -1.87
CA PRO A 235 -21.39 14.27 -2.41
C PRO A 235 -22.26 14.81 -1.27
N ASN A 236 -22.41 16.14 -1.19
CA ASN A 236 -23.41 16.72 -0.29
C ASN A 236 -24.76 16.12 -0.66
N ARG A 237 -25.44 15.53 0.34
CA ARG A 237 -26.81 15.04 0.20
C ARG A 237 -27.78 16.20 0.06
#